data_AF-A0A9C7RJP8-F1
#
_entry.id   AF-A0A9C7RJP8-F1
#
_cell.length_a   1.000
_cell.length_b   1.000
_cell.length_c   1.000
_cell.angle_alpha   90.00
_cell.angle_beta   90.00
_cell.angle_gamma   90.00
#
_symmetry.space_group_name_H-M   'P 1'
#
loop_
_entity.id
_entity.type
_entity.pdbx_description
1 polymer ?
#
loop_
_entity_poly.entity_id
_entity_poly.type
_entity_poly.pdbx_seq_one_letter_code
_entity_poly.pdbx_strand_id
1 'polypeptide(L)'
;MMEDRTKYWVGFNLVRGIGPVRLERLLQHFGDIQSAWEARSYQLTAAGLNENLSREMIRIRENTCLDELMETIQKAGIKVYYWDHPHYPERLRHITQSPFVIYLKGDLIENDIWGVAIVGTRRYSDYGR
;
A
#
# COMPACT_ATOMS: atom_id res chain seq x y z
N MET A 1 16.61 -10.25 0.86
CA MET A 1 16.52 -9.38 -0.34
C MET A 1 15.07 -8.98 -0.47
N MET A 2 14.77 -7.69 -0.69
CA MET A 2 13.39 -7.23 -0.90
C MET A 2 12.80 -8.00 -2.09
N GLU A 3 11.62 -8.60 -1.95
CA GLU A 3 10.98 -9.26 -3.09
C GLU A 3 10.71 -8.23 -4.19
N ASP A 4 11.05 -8.58 -5.44
CA ASP A 4 10.99 -7.71 -6.63
C ASP A 4 9.60 -7.07 -6.84
N ARG A 5 8.56 -7.69 -6.27
CA ARG A 5 7.16 -7.23 -6.38
C ARG A 5 6.78 -6.10 -5.42
N THR A 6 7.52 -5.90 -4.32
CA THR A 6 7.21 -4.88 -3.30
C THR A 6 7.08 -3.48 -3.91
N LYS A 7 7.94 -3.17 -4.88
CA LYS A 7 8.01 -1.85 -5.51
C LYS A 7 6.72 -1.47 -6.24
N TYR A 8 6.02 -2.44 -6.82
CA TYR A 8 4.76 -2.19 -7.53
C TYR A 8 3.62 -1.87 -6.56
N TRP A 9 3.58 -2.53 -5.40
CA TRP A 9 2.65 -2.17 -4.32
C TRP A 9 2.86 -0.73 -3.86
N VAL A 10 4.12 -0.33 -3.65
CA VAL A 10 4.48 1.06 -3.32
C VAL A 10 4.10 2.01 -4.46
N GLY A 11 4.36 1.64 -5.71
CA GLY A 11 3.98 2.42 -6.89
C GLY A 11 2.49 2.73 -6.92
N PHE A 12 1.63 1.73 -6.69
CA PHE A 12 0.19 1.94 -6.59
C PHE A 12 -0.21 2.86 -5.43
N ASN A 13 0.53 2.82 -4.32
CA ASN A 13 0.31 3.70 -3.17
C ASN A 13 0.60 5.19 -3.49
N LEU A 14 1.45 5.48 -4.49
CA LEU A 14 1.71 6.85 -4.96
C LEU A 14 0.56 7.44 -5.77
N VAL A 15 -0.26 6.60 -6.41
CA VAL A 15 -1.34 7.05 -7.30
C VAL A 15 -2.55 7.47 -6.46
N ARG A 16 -2.73 8.78 -6.30
CA ARG A 16 -3.88 9.34 -5.57
C ARG A 16 -5.19 8.89 -6.21
N GLY A 17 -6.07 8.32 -5.40
CA GLY A 17 -7.37 7.81 -5.85
C GLY A 17 -7.38 6.30 -6.13
N ILE A 18 -6.24 5.62 -6.05
CA ILE A 18 -6.20 4.15 -5.96
C ILE A 18 -6.23 3.75 -4.49
N GLY A 19 -7.39 3.24 -4.07
CA GLY A 19 -7.60 2.62 -2.76
C GLY A 19 -7.75 1.10 -2.86
N PRO A 20 -7.90 0.42 -1.71
CA PRO A 20 -8.03 -1.03 -1.60
C PRO A 20 -8.98 -1.67 -2.63
N VAL A 21 -10.22 -1.16 -2.74
CA VAL A 21 -11.24 -1.72 -3.66
C VAL A 21 -10.81 -1.66 -5.13
N ARG A 22 -10.18 -0.56 -5.54
CA ARG A 22 -9.74 -0.41 -6.93
C ARG A 22 -8.56 -1.30 -7.21
N LEU A 23 -7.62 -1.41 -6.27
CA LEU A 23 -6.47 -2.27 -6.42
C LEU A 23 -6.88 -3.75 -6.47
N GLU A 24 -7.83 -4.17 -5.62
CA GLU A 24 -8.38 -5.53 -5.65
C GLU A 24 -8.99 -5.87 -7.02
N ARG A 25 -9.78 -4.95 -7.61
CA ARG A 25 -10.33 -5.14 -8.97
C ARG A 25 -9.24 -5.27 -10.04
N LEU A 26 -8.18 -4.46 -9.94
CA LEU A 26 -7.04 -4.57 -10.84
C LEU A 26 -6.35 -5.93 -10.69
N LEU A 27 -6.10 -6.38 -9.47
CA LEU A 27 -5.49 -7.69 -9.21
C LEU A 27 -6.36 -8.84 -9.73
N GLN A 28 -7.69 -8.77 -9.55
CA GLN A 28 -8.62 -9.75 -10.12
C GLN A 28 -8.61 -9.77 -11.64
N HIS A 29 -8.41 -8.62 -12.29
CA HIS A 29 -8.39 -8.51 -13.75
C HIS A 29 -7.05 -8.95 -14.37
N PHE A 30 -5.92 -8.54 -13.77
CA PHE A 30 -4.58 -8.75 -14.32
C PHE A 30 -3.86 -9.97 -13.74
N GLY A 31 -4.35 -10.52 -12.62
CA GLY A 31 -3.78 -11.69 -11.93
C GLY A 31 -2.67 -11.35 -10.93
N ASP A 32 -1.85 -10.34 -11.21
CA ASP A 32 -0.76 -9.94 -10.31
C ASP A 32 -0.46 -8.43 -10.35
N ILE A 33 0.25 -7.95 -9.32
CA ILE A 33 0.54 -6.53 -9.11
C ILE A 33 1.45 -5.93 -10.18
N GLN A 34 2.38 -6.71 -10.74
CA GLN A 34 3.32 -6.25 -11.75
C GLN A 34 2.60 -6.07 -13.09
N SER A 35 1.85 -7.08 -13.52
CA SER A 35 1.02 -7.03 -14.73
C SER A 35 0.02 -5.87 -14.66
N ALA A 36 -0.60 -5.63 -13.50
CA ALA A 36 -1.46 -4.47 -13.29
C ALA A 36 -0.69 -3.14 -13.42
N TRP A 37 0.51 -3.04 -12.84
CA TRP A 37 1.34 -1.83 -12.90
C TRP A 37 1.82 -1.50 -14.30
N GLU A 38 2.17 -2.52 -15.09
CA GLU A 38 2.72 -2.39 -16.44
C GLU A 38 1.63 -2.23 -17.53
N ALA A 39 0.35 -2.39 -17.15
CA ALA A 39 -0.79 -2.25 -18.06
C ALA A 39 -0.84 -0.89 -18.76
N ARG A 40 -1.35 -0.89 -20.00
CA ARG A 40 -1.59 0.32 -20.79
C ARG A 40 -2.91 1.00 -20.37
N SER A 41 -3.05 2.29 -20.72
CA SER A 41 -4.22 3.10 -20.34
C SER A 41 -5.55 2.43 -20.66
N TYR A 42 -5.68 1.88 -21.87
CA TYR A 42 -6.92 1.23 -22.31
C TYR A 42 -7.23 -0.05 -21.51
N GLN A 43 -6.21 -0.78 -21.05
CA GLN A 43 -6.38 -1.98 -20.24
C GLN A 43 -6.83 -1.61 -18.82
N LEU A 44 -6.24 -0.55 -18.25
CA LEU A 44 -6.65 0.00 -16.95
C LEU A 44 -8.10 0.49 -16.96
N THR A 45 -8.52 1.15 -18.04
CA THR A 45 -9.91 1.56 -18.22
C THR A 45 -10.85 0.35 -18.35
N ALA A 46 -10.44 -0.68 -19.11
CA ALA A 46 -11.20 -1.94 -19.22
C ALA A 46 -11.32 -2.68 -17.88
N ALA A 47 -10.32 -2.54 -17.00
CA ALA A 47 -10.35 -3.07 -15.63
C ALA A 47 -11.17 -2.21 -14.64
N GLY A 48 -11.83 -1.15 -15.10
CA GLY A 48 -12.76 -0.34 -14.31
C GLY A 48 -12.17 0.93 -13.69
N LEU A 49 -10.97 1.35 -14.09
CA LEU A 49 -10.51 2.71 -13.81
C LEU A 49 -11.14 3.72 -14.78
N ASN A 50 -11.25 4.98 -14.35
CA ASN A 50 -11.65 6.05 -15.26
C ASN A 50 -10.42 6.59 -16.01
N GLU A 51 -10.65 7.26 -17.14
CA GLU A 51 -9.57 7.75 -18.01
C GLU A 51 -8.57 8.67 -17.29
N ASN A 52 -9.06 9.53 -16.40
CA ASN A 52 -8.22 10.46 -15.64
C ASN A 52 -7.26 9.71 -14.72
N LEU A 53 -7.74 8.69 -14.01
CA LEU A 53 -6.92 7.89 -13.10
C LEU A 53 -5.96 6.98 -13.86
N SER A 54 -6.39 6.39 -14.98
CA SER A 54 -5.50 5.62 -15.87
C SER A 54 -4.35 6.47 -16.39
N ARG A 55 -4.61 7.74 -16.76
CA ARG A 55 -3.57 8.68 -17.20
C ARG A 55 -2.63 9.07 -16.05
N GLU A 56 -3.16 9.35 -14.87
CA GLU A 56 -2.34 9.69 -13.71
C GLU A 56 -1.43 8.51 -13.30
N MET A 57 -1.94 7.28 -13.35
CA MET A 57 -1.13 6.08 -13.10
C MET A 57 0.05 5.97 -14.07
N ILE A 58 -0.18 6.16 -15.37
CA ILE A 58 0.90 6.15 -16.37
C ILE A 58 1.90 7.26 -16.10
N ARG A 59 1.42 8.47 -15.79
CA ARG A 59 2.27 9.61 -15.46
C ARG A 59 3.15 9.31 -14.24
N ILE A 60 2.60 8.74 -13.18
CA ILE A 60 3.38 8.37 -11.98
C ILE A 60 4.43 7.32 -12.35
N ARG A 61 4.07 6.30 -13.13
CA ARG A 61 4.99 5.26 -13.61
C ARG A 61 6.14 5.82 -14.43
N GLU A 62 5.89 6.80 -15.30
CA GLU A 62 6.91 7.42 -16.15
C GLU A 62 7.83 8.38 -15.38
N ASN A 63 7.32 9.04 -14.34
CA ASN A 63 8.06 10.05 -13.58
C ASN A 63 8.70 9.51 -12.29
N THR A 64 8.52 8.22 -11.96
CA THR A 64 9.02 7.65 -10.71
C THR A 64 9.89 6.44 -10.99
N CYS A 65 11.17 6.52 -10.59
CA CYS A 65 12.03 5.34 -10.50
C CYS A 65 11.69 4.59 -9.21
N LEU A 66 10.95 3.49 -9.32
CA LEU A 66 10.54 2.72 -8.14
C LEU A 66 11.75 2.10 -7.42
N ASP A 67 12.80 1.73 -8.14
CA ASP A 67 14.00 1.14 -7.54
C ASP A 67 14.73 2.15 -6.63
N GLU A 68 14.90 3.40 -7.09
CA GLU A 68 15.45 4.49 -6.26
C GLU A 68 14.59 4.81 -5.04
N LEU A 69 13.26 4.76 -5.20
CA LEU A 69 12.33 4.93 -4.09
C LEU A 69 12.48 3.80 -3.07
N MET A 70 12.60 2.55 -3.51
CA MET A 70 12.81 1.42 -2.62
C MET A 70 14.15 1.52 -1.88
N GLU A 71 15.21 1.96 -2.54
CA GLU A 71 16.49 2.23 -1.88
C GLU A 71 16.35 3.31 -0.80
N THR A 72 15.60 4.37 -1.08
CA THR A 72 15.36 5.46 -0.12
C THR A 72 14.63 4.96 1.11
N ILE A 73 13.58 4.14 0.91
CA ILE A 73 12.81 3.49 1.98
C ILE A 73 13.72 2.58 2.81
N GLN A 74 14.56 1.78 2.15
CA GLN A 74 15.49 0.87 2.82
C GLN A 74 16.55 1.62 3.63
N LYS A 75 17.17 2.67 3.06
CA LYS A 75 18.16 3.53 3.74
C LYS A 75 17.55 4.23 4.96
N ALA A 76 16.26 4.52 4.94
CA ALA A 76 15.54 5.09 6.09
C ALA A 76 15.22 4.07 7.19
N GLY A 77 15.55 2.78 7.01
CA GLY A 77 15.24 1.71 7.94
C GLY A 77 13.74 1.40 8.02
N ILE A 78 13.01 1.63 6.93
CA ILE A 78 11.57 1.39 6.85
C ILE A 78 11.32 0.04 6.18
N LYS A 79 10.47 -0.77 6.81
CA LYS A 79 9.98 -2.04 6.28
C LYS A 79 8.65 -1.80 5.58
N VAL A 80 8.42 -2.49 4.47
CA VAL A 80 7.18 -2.38 3.70
C VAL A 80 6.48 -3.73 3.72
N TYR A 81 5.25 -3.76 4.21
CA TYR A 81 4.38 -4.94 4.14
C TYR A 81 3.15 -4.62 3.30
N TYR A 82 2.71 -5.59 2.53
CA TYR A 82 1.53 -5.52 1.66
C TYR A 82 0.63 -6.74 1.88
N TRP A 83 -0.55 -6.78 1.28
CA TRP A 83 -1.54 -7.81 1.57
C TRP A 83 -1.03 -9.24 1.54
N ASP A 84 -0.20 -9.61 0.55
CA ASP A 84 0.34 -10.96 0.41
C ASP A 84 1.66 -11.19 1.16
N HIS A 85 2.16 -10.17 1.87
CA HIS A 85 3.42 -10.26 2.58
C HIS A 85 3.26 -11.13 3.86
N PRO A 86 4.18 -12.08 4.15
CA PRO A 86 4.07 -12.96 5.32
C PRO A 86 4.00 -12.24 6.67
N HIS A 87 4.62 -11.06 6.76
CA HIS A 87 4.63 -10.24 7.98
C HIS A 87 3.55 -9.15 8.03
N TYR A 88 2.59 -9.15 7.08
CA TYR A 88 1.46 -8.24 7.15
C TYR A 88 0.55 -8.58 8.33
N PRO A 89 0.14 -7.63 9.19
CA PRO A 89 -0.65 -7.94 10.38
C PRO A 89 -2.02 -8.53 10.05
N GLU A 90 -2.29 -9.75 10.53
CA GLU A 90 -3.50 -10.49 10.19
C GLU A 90 -4.79 -9.76 10.60
N ARG A 91 -4.80 -9.14 11.78
CA ARG A 91 -5.94 -8.33 12.23
C ARG A 91 -6.22 -7.16 11.29
N LEU A 92 -5.17 -6.56 10.72
CA LEU A 92 -5.32 -5.46 9.77
C LEU A 92 -5.76 -5.97 8.39
N ARG A 93 -5.44 -7.22 8.03
CA ARG A 93 -5.90 -7.84 6.77
C ARG A 93 -7.41 -8.00 6.74
N HIS A 94 -8.02 -8.26 7.90
CA HIS A 94 -9.44 -8.62 8.00
C HIS A 94 -10.39 -7.43 8.19
N ILE A 95 -9.88 -6.20 8.31
CA ILE A 95 -10.75 -5.02 8.38
C ILE A 95 -11.25 -4.60 7.00
N THR A 96 -12.44 -4.01 6.97
CA THR A 96 -12.98 -3.38 5.75
C THR A 96 -12.05 -2.26 5.30
N GLN A 97 -11.74 -2.21 3.99
CA GLN A 97 -10.77 -1.25 3.42
C GLN A 97 -9.37 -1.35 4.05
N SER A 98 -8.93 -2.58 4.37
CA SER A 98 -7.55 -2.86 4.78
C SER A 98 -6.53 -2.16 3.86
N PRO A 99 -5.54 -1.44 4.41
CA PRO A 99 -4.54 -0.76 3.59
C PRO A 99 -3.67 -1.78 2.87
N PHE A 100 -3.62 -1.71 1.53
CA PHE A 100 -2.87 -2.67 0.73
C PHE A 100 -1.35 -2.60 0.91
N VAL A 101 -0.82 -1.50 1.46
CA VAL A 101 0.57 -1.32 1.87
C VAL A 101 0.61 -0.60 3.22
N ILE A 102 1.53 -1.03 4.07
CA ILE A 102 1.92 -0.33 5.31
C ILE A 102 3.43 -0.16 5.36
N TYR A 103 3.86 0.94 5.99
CA TYR A 103 5.27 1.27 6.21
C TYR A 103 5.53 1.20 7.71
N LEU A 104 6.47 0.35 8.12
CA LEU A 104 6.83 0.12 9.51
C LEU A 104 8.23 0.63 9.77
N LYS A 105 8.38 1.45 10.82
CA LYS A 105 9.68 1.81 11.37
C LYS A 105 9.84 1.12 12.73
N GLY A 106 10.80 0.22 12.85
CA GLY A 106 10.96 -0.68 14.00
C GLY A 106 10.50 -2.11 13.67
N ASP A 107 10.01 -2.80 14.70
CA ASP A 107 9.65 -4.21 14.66
C ASP A 107 8.24 -4.43 15.21
N LEU A 108 7.54 -5.41 14.63
CA LEU A 108 6.35 -5.99 15.23
C LEU A 108 6.77 -7.27 15.94
N ILE A 109 6.46 -7.39 17.22
CA ILE A 109 6.71 -8.57 18.03
C ILE A 109 5.43 -9.39 18.18
N GLU A 110 5.57 -10.66 18.57
CA GLU A 110 4.42 -11.56 18.74
C GLU A 110 3.39 -11.02 19.74
N ASN A 111 3.83 -10.36 20.81
CA ASN A 111 2.92 -9.75 21.79
C ASN A 111 2.08 -8.59 21.23
N ASP A 112 2.48 -7.97 20.10
CA ASP A 112 1.71 -6.87 19.50
C ASP A 112 0.36 -7.35 18.96
N ILE A 113 0.18 -8.66 18.74
CA ILE A 113 -1.13 -9.23 18.39
C ILE A 113 -2.18 -8.95 19.47
N TRP A 114 -1.78 -8.70 20.72
CA TRP A 114 -2.68 -8.38 21.83
C TRP A 114 -2.77 -6.87 22.13
N GLY A 115 -2.22 -6.03 21.26
CA GLY A 115 -2.24 -4.58 21.42
C GLY A 115 -3.66 -4.03 21.58
N VAL A 116 -3.83 -3.11 22.53
CA VAL A 116 -5.07 -2.35 22.75
C VAL A 116 -4.81 -0.91 22.32
N ALA A 117 -5.64 -0.40 21.42
CA ALA A 117 -5.61 1.01 21.04
C ALA A 117 -6.27 1.85 22.13
N ILE A 118 -5.51 2.79 22.72
CA ILE A 118 -6.03 3.84 23.60
C ILE A 118 -6.12 5.12 22.77
N VAL A 119 -7.33 5.64 22.59
CA VAL A 119 -7.60 6.89 21.86
C VAL A 119 -8.32 7.88 22.77
N GLY A 120 -8.00 9.17 22.64
CA GLY A 120 -8.56 10.23 23.48
C GLY A 120 -8.61 11.58 22.76
N THR A 121 -9.20 12.58 23.41
CA THR A 121 -9.29 13.94 22.88
C THR A 121 -7.91 14.58 22.79
N ARG A 122 -7.59 15.25 21.67
CA ARG A 122 -6.32 16.00 21.52
C ARG A 122 -6.13 17.08 22.59
N ARG A 123 -7.23 17.66 23.08
CA ARG A 123 -7.28 18.54 24.25
C ARG A 123 -8.02 17.80 25.35
N TYR A 124 -7.27 17.19 26.26
CA TYR A 124 -7.80 16.51 27.44
C TYR A 124 -7.77 17.47 28.64
N SER A 125 -8.65 17.23 29.62
CA SER A 125 -8.56 17.87 30.95
C SER A 125 -7.53 17.14 31.81
N ASP A 126 -7.04 17.77 32.88
CA ASP A 126 -6.07 17.11 33.79
C ASP A 126 -6.58 15.77 34.35
N TYR A 127 -7.89 15.61 34.49
CA TYR A 127 -8.52 14.36 34.90
C TYR A 127 -8.48 13.26 33.82
N GLY A 128 -8.50 13.63 32.54
CA GLY A 128 -8.54 12.70 31.41
C GLY A 128 -7.17 12.34 30.82
N ARG A 129 -6.09 12.52 31.59
CA ARG A 129 -4.72 12.21 31.19
C ARG A 129 -4.38 10.73 31.34
#